data_AF-A0A1I0N484-F1
#
_entry.id   AF-A0A1I0N484-F1
#
_cell.length_a   1.000
_cell.length_b   1.000
_cell.length_c   1.000
_cell.angle_alpha   90.00
_cell.angle_beta   90.00
_cell.angle_gamma   90.00
#
_symmetry.space_group_name_H-M   'P 1'
#
loop_
_entity.id
_entity.type
_entity.pdbx_description
1 polymer ?
#
loop_
_entity_poly.entity_id
_entity_poly.type
_entity_poly.pdbx_seq_one_letter_code
_entity_poly.pdbx_strand_id
1 'polypeptide(L)'
;MIKMVSKKYVRDKLSILLLFISIIGLLYSCDSSNKEEGFVLEEFLIDDSDMKSITDSVVEMHLSILQSNKQILSLNLSQKDSALFFIFSLRNKKDLVYNYIYRENKRIVGYTNSGDVKLILLSDINNISEFGSQFGKFIHPTGNSEVFRYLNYPQNLYIGEGENAWPTFELIYDPTYIVYPYVNNRFLYPIMTKNPNIDINSD
;
A
#
# COMPACT_ATOMS: atom_id res chain seq x y z
N MET A 1 -36.30 -40.43 -51.65
CA MET A 1 -34.99 -40.67 -50.99
C MET A 1 -34.07 -39.44 -50.90
N ILE A 2 -34.32 -38.34 -51.62
CA ILE A 2 -33.39 -37.18 -51.71
C ILE A 2 -33.57 -36.13 -50.58
N LYS A 3 -34.74 -36.04 -49.95
CA LYS A 3 -35.03 -35.04 -48.89
C LYS A 3 -34.35 -35.29 -47.53
N MET A 4 -33.88 -36.51 -47.26
CA MET A 4 -33.29 -36.88 -45.96
C MET A 4 -31.80 -36.54 -45.85
N VAL A 5 -31.07 -36.59 -46.98
CA VAL A 5 -29.62 -36.32 -47.01
C VAL A 5 -29.32 -34.84 -46.76
N SER A 6 -30.16 -33.94 -47.27
CA SER A 6 -29.98 -32.48 -47.13
C SER A 6 -30.17 -32.00 -45.68
N LYS A 7 -31.16 -32.55 -44.94
CA LYS A 7 -31.39 -32.18 -43.53
C LYS A 7 -30.24 -32.60 -42.62
N LYS A 8 -29.65 -33.78 -42.85
CA LYS A 8 -28.50 -34.27 -42.07
C LYS A 8 -27.26 -33.41 -42.34
N TYR A 9 -26.99 -33.09 -43.61
CA TYR A 9 -25.87 -32.24 -44.01
C TYR A 9 -25.98 -30.80 -43.47
N VAL A 10 -27.17 -30.22 -43.47
CA VAL A 10 -27.42 -28.90 -42.86
C VAL A 10 -27.27 -28.95 -41.34
N ARG A 11 -27.76 -30.00 -40.68
CA ARG A 11 -27.60 -30.19 -39.23
C ARG A 11 -26.12 -30.33 -38.84
N ASP A 12 -25.35 -31.12 -39.59
CA ASP A 12 -23.94 -31.34 -39.31
C ASP A 12 -23.12 -30.06 -39.55
N LYS A 13 -23.45 -29.26 -40.59
CA LYS A 13 -22.85 -27.93 -40.78
C LYS A 13 -23.24 -26.92 -39.69
N LEU A 14 -24.48 -26.97 -39.21
CA LEU A 14 -24.94 -26.12 -38.11
C LEU A 14 -24.22 -26.48 -36.80
N SER A 15 -24.04 -27.79 -36.54
CA SER A 15 -23.29 -28.29 -35.38
C SER A 15 -21.83 -27.88 -35.46
N ILE A 16 -21.19 -27.96 -36.62
CA ILE A 16 -19.80 -27.49 -36.83
C ILE A 16 -19.72 -25.97 -36.61
N LEU A 17 -20.66 -25.19 -37.15
CA LEU A 17 -20.71 -23.74 -36.96
C LEU A 17 -20.88 -23.36 -35.48
N LEU A 18 -21.77 -24.04 -34.75
CA LEU A 18 -21.96 -23.83 -33.32
C LEU A 18 -20.70 -24.20 -32.51
N LEU A 19 -19.98 -25.23 -32.92
CA LEU A 19 -18.73 -25.65 -32.30
C LEU A 19 -17.61 -24.63 -32.53
N PHE A 20 -17.55 -24.02 -33.72
CA PHE A 20 -16.66 -22.89 -34.01
C PHE A 20 -17.03 -21.65 -33.19
N ILE A 21 -18.32 -21.32 -33.06
CA ILE A 21 -18.77 -20.19 -32.24
C ILE A 21 -18.46 -20.43 -30.76
N SER A 22 -18.58 -21.66 -30.24
CA SER A 22 -18.20 -21.98 -28.87
C SER A 22 -16.69 -21.91 -28.64
N ILE A 23 -15.87 -22.31 -29.61
CA ILE A 23 -14.41 -22.18 -29.53
C ILE A 23 -14.01 -20.70 -29.57
N ILE A 24 -14.61 -19.90 -30.46
CA ILE A 24 -14.36 -18.45 -30.52
C ILE A 24 -14.81 -17.79 -29.21
N GLY A 25 -15.97 -18.17 -28.65
CA GLY A 25 -16.43 -17.71 -27.35
C GLY A 25 -15.50 -18.08 -26.20
N LEU A 26 -14.91 -19.28 -26.22
CA LEU A 26 -13.88 -19.69 -25.25
C LEU A 26 -12.56 -18.92 -25.43
N LEU A 27 -12.18 -18.58 -26.67
CA LEU A 27 -11.00 -17.75 -26.95
C LEU A 27 -11.20 -16.28 -26.55
N TYR A 28 -12.42 -15.74 -26.68
CA TYR A 28 -12.78 -14.39 -26.19
C TYR A 28 -13.07 -14.35 -24.69
N SER A 29 -13.33 -15.50 -24.05
CA SER A 29 -13.47 -15.60 -22.59
C SER A 29 -12.13 -15.74 -21.86
N CYS A 30 -11.01 -15.69 -22.57
CA CYS A 30 -9.68 -15.48 -22.01
C CYS A 30 -9.39 -13.97 -21.88
N ASP A 31 -10.26 -13.21 -21.21
CA ASP A 31 -9.92 -11.87 -20.72
C ASP A 31 -9.52 -11.95 -19.23
N SER A 32 -8.56 -12.82 -18.94
CA SER A 32 -7.90 -12.91 -17.63
C SER A 32 -6.38 -12.78 -17.74
N SER A 33 -5.85 -12.40 -18.91
CA SER A 33 -4.42 -12.14 -19.07
C SER A 33 -4.11 -10.74 -18.56
N ASN A 34 -3.50 -10.69 -17.38
CA ASN A 34 -2.84 -9.54 -16.75
C ASN A 34 -3.76 -8.66 -15.89
N LYS A 35 -4.38 -9.23 -14.84
CA LYS A 35 -4.54 -8.41 -13.62
C LYS A 35 -3.13 -7.99 -13.22
N GLU A 36 -2.79 -6.71 -13.39
CA GLU A 36 -1.53 -6.20 -12.88
C GLU A 36 -1.46 -6.50 -11.38
N GLU A 37 -0.58 -7.42 -10.99
CA GLU A 37 -0.36 -7.73 -9.59
C GLU A 37 0.15 -6.46 -8.90
N GLY A 38 -0.61 -5.99 -7.91
CA GLY A 38 -0.33 -4.75 -7.20
C GLY A 38 -1.42 -4.41 -6.22
N PHE A 39 -1.09 -3.60 -5.22
CA PHE A 39 -2.05 -3.14 -4.23
C PHE A 39 -2.67 -1.82 -4.69
N VAL A 40 -4.00 -1.74 -4.71
CA VAL A 40 -4.72 -0.49 -5.00
C VAL A 40 -4.77 0.32 -3.72
N LEU A 41 -4.22 1.54 -3.75
CA LEU A 41 -4.28 2.47 -2.63
C LEU A 41 -5.17 3.66 -2.98
N GLU A 42 -5.91 4.13 -1.99
CA GLU A 42 -6.67 5.38 -2.04
C GLU A 42 -5.74 6.56 -1.70
N GLU A 43 -5.94 7.68 -2.40
CA GLU A 43 -5.26 8.94 -2.14
C GLU A 43 -5.92 9.66 -0.96
N PHE A 44 -5.07 10.25 -0.12
CA PHE A 44 -5.44 11.15 0.95
C PHE A 44 -4.83 12.53 0.71
N LEU A 45 -5.59 13.58 1.00
CA LEU A 45 -5.09 14.94 1.11
C LEU A 45 -4.72 15.25 2.55
N ILE A 46 -3.69 16.09 2.72
CA ILE A 46 -3.29 16.65 4.02
C ILE A 46 -3.99 17.99 4.22
N ASP A 47 -4.89 18.05 5.20
CA ASP A 47 -5.69 19.22 5.54
C ASP A 47 -4.97 20.16 6.50
N ASP A 48 -4.20 19.59 7.43
CA ASP A 48 -3.47 20.36 8.44
C ASP A 48 -2.26 21.06 7.80
N SER A 49 -2.21 22.40 7.90
CA SER A 49 -1.18 23.20 7.23
C SER A 49 0.22 22.94 7.77
N ASP A 50 0.35 22.67 9.07
CA ASP A 50 1.64 22.41 9.69
C ASP A 50 2.16 21.04 9.24
N MET A 51 1.28 20.03 9.25
CA MET A 51 1.58 18.70 8.72
C MET A 51 1.96 18.76 7.25
N LYS A 52 1.26 19.56 6.45
CA LYS A 52 1.59 19.74 5.03
C LYS A 52 2.97 20.37 4.88
N SER A 53 3.25 21.46 5.60
CA SER A 53 4.57 22.13 5.56
C SER A 53 5.69 21.19 5.99
N ILE A 54 5.47 20.37 7.02
CA ILE A 54 6.43 19.35 7.47
C ILE A 54 6.66 18.31 6.38
N THR A 55 5.58 17.80 5.77
CA THR A 55 5.66 16.79 4.71
C THR A 55 6.44 17.32 3.50
N ASP A 56 6.09 18.52 3.03
CA ASP A 56 6.77 19.19 1.92
C ASP A 56 8.28 19.35 2.24
N SER A 57 8.61 19.79 3.47
CA SER A 57 10.01 19.98 3.91
C SER A 57 10.81 18.67 3.95
N VAL A 58 10.22 17.58 4.44
CA VAL A 58 10.87 16.26 4.48
C VAL A 58 11.09 15.72 3.08
N VAL A 59 10.12 15.94 2.17
CA VAL A 59 10.23 15.56 0.76
C VAL A 59 11.34 16.34 0.08
N GLU A 60 11.41 17.65 0.27
CA GLU A 60 12.46 18.51 -0.29
C GLU A 60 13.86 18.07 0.17
N MET A 61 14.02 17.78 1.47
CA MET A 61 15.27 17.28 2.06
C MET A 61 15.79 16.00 1.38
N HIS A 62 14.88 15.14 0.88
CA HIS A 62 15.22 13.84 0.29
C HIS A 62 14.95 13.75 -1.21
N LEU A 63 14.67 14.88 -1.88
CA LEU A 63 14.17 14.91 -3.25
C LEU A 63 15.10 14.17 -4.24
N SER A 64 16.41 14.38 -4.11
CA SER A 64 17.42 13.75 -4.98
C SER A 64 17.41 12.22 -4.87
N ILE A 65 17.16 11.68 -3.67
CA ILE A 65 17.09 10.25 -3.43
C ILE A 65 15.77 9.69 -3.98
N LEU A 66 14.67 10.39 -3.77
CA LEU A 66 13.34 9.98 -4.22
C LEU A 66 13.22 9.98 -5.76
N GLN A 67 13.82 10.96 -6.43
CA GLN A 67 13.90 11.02 -7.90
C GLN A 67 14.67 9.83 -8.50
N SER A 68 15.59 9.22 -7.75
CA SER A 68 16.32 8.04 -8.22
C SER A 68 15.45 6.76 -8.27
N ASN A 69 14.22 6.80 -7.74
CA ASN A 69 13.29 5.67 -7.61
C ASN A 69 13.84 4.45 -6.83
N LYS A 70 15.00 4.58 -6.19
CA LYS A 70 15.64 3.53 -5.37
C LYS A 70 14.95 3.36 -4.03
N GLN A 71 14.46 4.47 -3.48
CA GLN A 71 13.81 4.51 -2.19
C GLN A 71 12.45 5.19 -2.30
N ILE A 72 11.60 4.89 -1.33
CA ILE A 72 10.27 5.44 -1.15
C ILE A 72 10.22 6.07 0.23
N LEU A 73 9.49 7.18 0.31
CA LEU A 73 9.17 7.82 1.58
C LEU A 73 7.85 7.25 2.08
N SER A 74 7.83 6.85 3.34
CA SER A 74 6.61 6.46 4.05
C SER A 74 6.39 7.42 5.21
N LEU A 75 5.12 7.67 5.50
CA LEU A 75 4.67 8.41 6.66
C LEU A 75 3.82 7.47 7.52
N ASN A 76 4.34 7.09 8.68
CA ASN A 76 3.61 6.30 9.66
C ASN A 76 2.92 7.21 10.66
N LEU A 77 1.59 7.12 10.70
CA LEU A 77 0.69 7.82 11.60
C LEU A 77 0.49 6.94 12.84
N SER A 78 1.19 7.27 13.91
CA SER A 78 1.31 6.44 15.10
C SER A 78 0.76 7.12 16.34
N GLN A 79 0.24 6.33 17.27
CA GLN A 79 -0.19 6.81 18.57
C GLN A 79 0.53 6.03 19.68
N LYS A 80 1.02 6.76 20.68
CA LYS A 80 1.48 6.19 21.94
C LYS A 80 0.94 7.04 23.08
N ASP A 81 0.24 6.39 23.99
CA ASP A 81 -0.54 7.03 25.05
C ASP A 81 -1.50 8.10 24.47
N SER A 82 -1.39 9.35 24.91
CA SER A 82 -2.16 10.48 24.40
C SER A 82 -1.44 11.30 23.31
N ALA A 83 -0.24 10.89 22.90
CA ALA A 83 0.56 11.59 21.91
C ALA A 83 0.44 10.95 20.53
N LEU A 84 0.36 11.80 19.51
CA LEU A 84 0.40 11.39 18.11
C LEU A 84 1.82 11.60 17.57
N PHE A 85 2.24 10.72 16.66
CA PHE A 85 3.56 10.75 16.06
C PHE A 85 3.45 10.62 14.55
N PHE A 86 4.14 11.52 13.86
CA PHE A 86 4.24 11.55 12.42
C PHE A 86 5.67 11.15 12.05
N ILE A 87 5.83 9.90 11.66
CA ILE A 87 7.12 9.25 11.53
C ILE A 87 7.43 9.07 10.04
N PHE A 88 8.37 9.87 9.54
CA PHE A 88 8.86 9.75 8.18
C PHE A 88 10.01 8.76 8.11
N SER A 89 9.95 7.86 7.14
CA SER A 89 10.98 6.84 6.93
C SER A 89 11.27 6.63 5.46
N LEU A 90 12.54 6.75 5.09
CA LEU A 90 13.06 6.53 3.74
C LEU A 90 13.60 5.11 3.62
N ARG A 91 13.02 4.30 2.73
CA ARG A 91 13.34 2.88 2.62
C ARG A 91 13.40 2.43 1.18
N ASN A 92 14.12 1.35 0.90
CA ASN A 92 13.92 0.67 -0.37
C ASN A 92 12.55 -0.05 -0.36
N LYS A 93 11.98 -0.30 -1.53
CA LYS A 93 10.63 -0.88 -1.68
C LYS A 93 10.49 -2.25 -1.02
N LYS A 94 11.51 -3.11 -1.11
CA LYS A 94 11.49 -4.47 -0.53
C LYS A 94 11.47 -4.42 1.00
N ASP A 95 12.26 -3.52 1.57
CA ASP A 95 12.34 -3.30 3.01
C ASP A 95 11.01 -2.80 3.58
N LEU A 96 10.35 -1.84 2.91
CA LEU A 96 9.02 -1.39 3.33
C LEU A 96 8.03 -2.56 3.39
N VAL A 97 7.93 -3.35 2.31
CA VAL A 97 6.96 -4.44 2.21
C VAL A 97 7.22 -5.53 3.24
N TYR A 98 8.46 -6.01 3.32
CA TYR A 98 8.78 -7.17 4.15
C TYR A 98 8.93 -6.82 5.62
N ASN A 99 9.69 -5.78 5.94
CA ASN A 99 10.03 -5.48 7.32
C ASN A 99 8.98 -4.62 8.01
N TYR A 100 8.45 -3.60 7.32
CA TYR A 100 7.55 -2.64 7.94
C TYR A 100 6.08 -3.07 7.84
N ILE A 101 5.63 -3.48 6.66
CA ILE A 101 4.24 -3.87 6.50
C ILE A 101 4.02 -5.30 7.01
N TYR A 102 4.79 -6.27 6.53
CA TYR A 102 4.59 -7.68 6.90
C TYR A 102 5.09 -8.01 8.31
N ARG A 103 6.38 -7.81 8.63
CA ARG A 103 6.94 -8.22 9.93
C ARG A 103 6.45 -7.37 11.11
N GLU A 104 6.37 -6.06 10.96
CA GLU A 104 5.87 -5.16 12.01
C GLU A 104 4.34 -5.01 12.01
N ASN A 105 3.64 -5.69 11.10
CA ASN A 105 2.19 -5.66 10.98
C ASN A 105 1.61 -4.23 10.88
N LYS A 106 2.31 -3.33 10.17
CA LYS A 106 1.81 -1.98 9.92
C LYS A 106 0.66 -2.03 8.93
N ARG A 107 -0.43 -1.34 9.24
CA ARG A 107 -1.57 -1.18 8.34
C ARG A 107 -1.21 -0.17 7.26
N ILE A 108 -1.46 -0.51 5.99
CA ILE A 108 -1.45 0.49 4.92
C ILE A 108 -2.78 1.24 4.95
N VAL A 109 -2.71 2.56 5.05
CA VAL A 109 -3.88 3.45 5.03
C VAL A 109 -4.21 3.86 3.59
N GLY A 110 -3.19 4.27 2.83
CA GLY A 110 -3.34 4.86 1.51
C GLY A 110 -2.03 5.49 1.05
N TYR A 111 -2.12 6.52 0.22
CA TYR A 111 -0.98 7.35 -0.16
C TYR A 111 -1.35 8.84 -0.16
N THR A 112 -0.35 9.71 -0.08
CA THR A 112 -0.51 11.17 -0.27
C THR A 112 0.50 11.66 -1.30
N ASN A 113 0.18 12.76 -1.96
CA ASN A 113 1.07 13.46 -2.88
C ASN A 113 1.70 14.68 -2.20
N SER A 114 2.98 14.91 -2.48
CA SER A 114 3.71 16.13 -2.14
C SER A 114 4.50 16.55 -3.38
N GLY A 115 3.91 17.44 -4.18
CA GLY A 115 4.36 17.64 -5.56
C GLY A 115 4.24 16.33 -6.36
N ASP A 116 5.29 15.97 -7.09
CA ASP A 116 5.34 14.73 -7.88
C ASP A 116 5.73 13.48 -7.06
N VAL A 117 5.96 13.64 -5.75
CA VAL A 117 6.38 12.55 -4.86
C VAL A 117 5.17 11.92 -4.18
N LYS A 118 5.05 10.60 -4.31
CA LYS A 118 4.06 9.77 -3.60
C LYS A 118 4.65 9.22 -2.31
N LEU A 119 3.96 9.45 -1.21
CA LEU A 119 4.29 8.91 0.10
C LEU A 119 3.28 7.82 0.47
N ILE A 120 3.76 6.67 0.95
CA ILE A 120 2.88 5.63 1.49
C ILE A 120 2.47 6.00 2.92
N LEU A 121 1.17 6.03 3.18
CA LEU A 121 0.61 6.26 4.50
C LEU A 121 0.44 4.91 5.22
N LEU A 122 1.06 4.82 6.38
CA LEU A 122 0.98 3.66 7.27
C LEU A 122 0.37 4.07 8.62
N SER A 123 -0.12 3.09 9.37
CA SER A 123 -0.51 3.28 10.77
C SER A 123 -0.31 2.00 11.58
N ASP A 124 -0.10 2.16 12.88
CA ASP A 124 -0.19 1.08 13.87
C ASP A 124 -1.61 0.92 14.45
N ILE A 125 -2.52 1.85 14.18
CA ILE A 125 -3.91 1.77 14.62
C ILE A 125 -4.67 0.78 13.71
N ASN A 126 -5.06 -0.35 14.30
CA ASN A 126 -5.76 -1.42 13.59
C ASN A 126 -7.28 -1.18 13.46
N ASN A 127 -7.85 -0.22 14.21
CA ASN A 127 -9.26 0.12 14.20
C ASN A 127 -9.55 1.38 13.35
N ILE A 128 -10.48 1.30 12.40
CA ILE A 128 -10.78 2.43 11.50
C ILE A 128 -11.47 3.61 12.21
N SER A 129 -12.30 3.34 13.22
CA SER A 129 -12.97 4.37 14.00
C SER A 129 -11.97 5.11 14.88
N GLU A 130 -11.05 4.38 15.51
CA GLU A 130 -9.95 4.94 16.30
C GLU A 130 -9.04 5.78 15.41
N PHE A 131 -8.60 5.24 14.27
CA PHE A 131 -7.80 5.96 13.29
C PHE A 131 -8.47 7.26 12.86
N GLY A 132 -9.76 7.21 12.50
CA GLY A 132 -10.53 8.40 12.13
C GLY A 132 -10.61 9.43 13.25
N SER A 133 -10.80 8.99 14.50
CA SER A 133 -10.87 9.89 15.66
C SER A 133 -9.54 10.62 15.96
N GLN A 134 -8.40 9.97 15.70
CA GLN A 134 -7.08 10.54 15.96
C GLN A 134 -6.53 11.34 14.79
N PHE A 135 -6.67 10.81 13.57
CA PHE A 135 -6.00 11.33 12.38
C PHE A 135 -6.92 12.01 11.37
N GLY A 136 -8.24 11.88 11.51
CA GLY A 136 -9.21 12.45 10.54
C GLY A 136 -9.23 13.97 10.48
N LYS A 137 -8.65 14.67 11.46
CA LYS A 137 -8.46 16.14 11.40
C LYS A 137 -7.26 16.58 10.56
N PHE A 138 -6.37 15.65 10.24
CA PHE A 138 -5.14 15.93 9.51
C PHE A 138 -5.20 15.51 8.04
N ILE A 139 -5.98 14.48 7.75
CA ILE A 139 -6.09 13.90 6.40
C ILE A 139 -7.52 13.45 6.10
N HIS A 140 -7.88 13.51 4.82
CA HIS A 140 -9.13 12.95 4.31
C HIS A 140 -8.93 12.22 2.97
N PRO A 141 -9.74 11.18 2.69
CA PRO A 141 -9.69 10.46 1.42
C PRO A 141 -10.26 11.30 0.27
N THR A 142 -9.68 11.18 -0.92
CA THR A 142 -10.15 11.91 -2.12
C THR A 142 -11.11 11.10 -3.00
N GLY A 143 -11.16 9.77 -2.80
CA GLY A 143 -11.83 8.84 -3.71
C GLY A 143 -11.01 8.49 -4.96
N ASN A 144 -9.84 9.12 -5.18
CA ASN A 144 -8.91 8.70 -6.22
C ASN A 144 -8.12 7.47 -5.74
N SER A 145 -7.72 6.62 -6.68
CA SER A 145 -6.94 5.42 -6.38
C SER A 145 -5.89 5.13 -7.44
N GLU A 146 -4.78 4.53 -7.02
CA GLU A 146 -3.69 4.12 -7.90
C GLU A 146 -3.15 2.73 -7.55
N VAL A 147 -2.62 2.03 -8.55
CA VAL A 147 -2.01 0.69 -8.39
C VAL A 147 -0.53 0.82 -8.02
N PHE A 148 -0.16 0.33 -6.85
CA PHE A 148 1.21 0.25 -6.37
C PHE A 148 1.76 -1.17 -6.57
N ARG A 149 2.32 -1.43 -7.75
CA ARG A 149 2.82 -2.78 -8.14
C ARG A 149 3.93 -3.35 -7.27
N TYR A 150 4.71 -2.48 -6.59
CA TYR A 150 5.76 -2.96 -5.68
C TYR A 150 5.21 -3.44 -4.34
N LEU A 151 3.97 -3.10 -3.99
CA LEU A 151 3.23 -3.66 -2.86
C LEU A 151 2.56 -4.97 -3.28
N ASN A 152 3.34 -5.91 -3.81
CA ASN A 152 2.83 -7.24 -4.17
C ASN A 152 3.16 -8.21 -3.04
N TYR A 153 2.14 -8.86 -2.49
CA TYR A 153 2.31 -9.89 -1.47
C TYR A 153 2.36 -11.25 -2.14
N PRO A 154 3.30 -12.15 -1.79
CA PRO A 154 3.18 -13.55 -2.14
C PRO A 154 1.82 -14.06 -1.61
N GLN A 155 1.00 -14.67 -2.49
CA GLN A 155 -0.34 -15.20 -2.17
C GLN A 155 -0.35 -16.22 -1.01
N ASN A 156 0.82 -16.67 -0.53
CA ASN A 156 0.98 -17.84 0.34
C ASN A 156 1.56 -17.52 1.73
N LEU A 157 1.63 -16.25 2.16
CA LEU A 157 2.18 -15.89 3.48
C LEU A 157 1.28 -16.27 4.67
N TYR A 158 0.05 -16.76 4.43
CA TYR A 158 -0.88 -17.23 5.47
C TYR A 158 -1.10 -18.75 5.50
N ILE A 159 -0.29 -19.54 4.77
CA ILE A 159 -0.31 -21.00 4.89
C ILE A 159 1.02 -21.45 5.49
N GLY A 160 1.12 -21.31 6.81
CA GLY A 160 2.06 -22.08 7.60
C GLY A 160 1.35 -23.33 8.12
N GLU A 161 1.36 -24.42 7.36
CA GLU A 161 1.21 -25.74 7.97
C GLU A 161 2.52 -26.02 8.73
N GLY A 162 2.53 -25.76 10.06
CA GLY A 162 3.54 -26.33 10.95
C GLY A 162 4.57 -25.41 11.60
N GLU A 163 4.58 -24.09 11.34
CA GLU A 163 5.47 -23.16 12.04
C GLU A 163 4.72 -21.95 12.60
N ASN A 164 4.13 -22.11 13.79
CA ASN A 164 3.63 -21.02 14.63
C ASN A 164 4.76 -20.17 15.24
N ALA A 165 5.94 -20.17 14.62
CA ALA A 165 7.09 -19.40 15.07
C ALA A 165 7.35 -18.28 14.06
N TRP A 166 6.99 -17.08 14.47
CA TRP A 166 7.39 -15.84 13.81
C TRP A 166 8.91 -15.85 13.59
N PRO A 167 9.42 -15.41 12.42
CA PRO A 167 10.84 -15.44 12.14
C PRO A 167 11.61 -14.67 13.22
N THR A 168 12.61 -15.34 13.80
CA THR A 168 13.51 -14.77 14.79
C THR A 168 14.12 -13.48 14.29
N PHE A 169 14.17 -12.49 15.17
CA PHE A 169 14.62 -11.13 14.91
C PHE A 169 16.05 -11.09 14.35
N GLU A 170 16.19 -11.04 13.03
CA GLU A 170 17.39 -10.46 12.44
C GLU A 170 17.28 -8.93 12.50
N LEU A 171 18.29 -8.28 13.09
CA LEU A 171 18.48 -6.83 13.12
C LEU A 171 18.43 -6.31 11.68
N ILE A 172 17.29 -5.75 11.31
CA ILE A 172 17.10 -5.09 10.03
C ILE A 172 17.92 -3.81 10.03
N TYR A 173 18.68 -3.63 8.96
CA TYR A 173 19.43 -2.43 8.63
C TYR A 173 18.58 -1.17 8.81
N ASP A 174 19.16 -0.20 9.51
CA ASP A 174 18.51 0.86 10.23
C ASP A 174 18.35 2.14 9.38
N PRO A 175 17.14 2.48 8.89
CA PRO A 175 16.91 3.76 8.28
C PRO A 175 16.67 4.81 9.36
N THR A 176 17.40 5.92 9.29
CA THR A 176 17.09 7.12 10.06
C THR A 176 15.64 7.52 9.84
N TYR A 177 14.90 7.65 10.94
CA TYR A 177 13.55 8.19 11.02
C TYR A 177 13.60 9.68 11.35
N ILE A 178 12.66 10.43 10.80
CA ILE A 178 12.37 11.79 11.24
C ILE A 178 10.99 11.75 11.91
N VAL A 179 10.98 11.93 13.23
CA VAL A 179 9.78 11.82 14.05
C VAL A 179 9.32 13.21 14.46
N TYR A 180 8.08 13.55 14.14
CA TYR A 180 7.42 14.75 14.63
C TYR A 180 6.35 14.37 15.67
N PRO A 181 6.61 14.59 16.97
CA PRO A 181 5.58 14.45 17.99
C PRO A 181 4.54 15.55 17.85
N TYR A 182 3.27 15.21 18.05
CA TYR A 182 2.16 16.15 18.13
C TYR A 182 1.51 16.06 19.51
N VAL A 183 1.72 17.12 20.30
CA VAL A 183 1.33 17.19 21.72
C VAL A 183 0.73 18.56 21.98
N ASN A 184 -0.37 18.62 22.73
CA ASN A 184 -1.06 19.88 23.06
C ASN A 184 -1.40 20.72 21.81
N ASN A 185 -1.94 20.07 20.79
CA ASN A 185 -2.37 20.67 19.52
C ASN A 185 -1.26 21.38 18.72
N ARG A 186 0.00 20.95 18.87
CA ARG A 186 1.12 21.48 18.10
C ARG A 186 2.13 20.39 17.77
N PHE A 187 2.79 20.54 16.62
CA PHE A 187 3.98 19.78 16.31
C PHE A 187 5.16 20.27 17.15
N LEU A 188 5.93 19.34 17.71
CA LEU A 188 7.18 19.60 18.40
C LEU A 188 8.36 19.50 17.41
N TYR A 189 9.55 19.91 17.88
CA TYR A 189 10.77 19.78 17.10
C TYR A 189 11.02 18.32 16.68
N PRO A 190 11.52 18.09 15.46
CA PRO A 190 11.75 16.75 14.96
C PRO A 190 12.86 16.06 15.74
N ILE A 191 12.66 14.77 15.98
CA ILE A 191 13.67 13.89 16.54
C ILE A 191 14.17 13.00 15.41
N MET A 192 15.48 13.09 15.13
CA MET A 192 16.15 12.16 14.22
C MET A 192 16.63 10.96 15.01
N THR A 193 16.14 9.78 14.66
CA THR A 193 16.41 8.56 15.43
C THR A 193 16.50 7.35 14.52
N LYS A 194 17.07 6.28 15.06
CA LYS A 194 17.13 4.94 14.48
C LYS A 194 16.08 4.00 15.07
N ASN A 195 15.41 4.45 16.14
CA ASN A 195 14.34 3.75 16.81
C ASN A 195 13.08 4.63 16.79
N PRO A 196 12.00 4.23 16.10
CA PRO A 196 10.77 5.01 16.04
C PRO A 196 9.99 5.00 17.37
N ASN A 197 10.29 4.07 18.29
CA ASN A 197 9.67 4.01 19.62
C ASN A 197 10.38 4.98 20.57
N ILE A 198 10.03 6.27 20.49
CA ILE A 198 10.58 7.32 21.35
C ILE A 198 9.75 7.39 22.65
N ASP A 199 10.42 7.52 23.80
CA ASP A 199 9.80 7.94 25.07
C ASP A 199 9.93 9.45 25.20
N ILE A 200 8.81 10.18 25.22
CA ILE A 200 8.81 11.66 25.32
C ILE A 200 9.13 12.14 26.77
N ASN A 201 9.51 11.23 27.67
CA ASN A 201 9.79 11.52 29.08
C ASN A 201 11.27 11.28 29.46
N SER A 202 12.18 11.18 28.49
CA SER A 202 13.61 11.07 28.77
C SER A 202 14.26 12.46 28.91
N ASP A 203 13.89 13.17 29.97
CA ASP A 203 14.67 14.27 30.55
C ASP A 203 15.02 13.89 32.01
#